data_AF-A0A9D9MAU0-F1
#
_entry.id   AF-A0A9D9MAU0-F1
#
_cell.length_a   1.000
_cell.length_b   1.000
_cell.length_c   1.000
_cell.angle_alpha   90.00
_cell.angle_beta   90.00
_cell.angle_gamma   90.00
#
_symmetry.space_group_name_H-M   'P 1'
#
loop_
_entity.id
_entity.type
_entity.pdbx_description
1 polymer ?
#
loop_
_entity_poly.entity_id
_entity_poly.type
_entity_poly.pdbx_seq_one_letter_code
_entity_poly.pdbx_strand_id
1 'polypeptide(L)'
;MKKGFTLMEILAVLLVIAVVASFAVPIIRSVRSEMRYQRAKTAALKIAEAMRSYYYNTKGYTITGSFGGGSDEKGGDVAQTYALAACVDEASSGVPASERGETIAQTSISVLFNCHYLDPKDFRDLPYTFTACNDSLDNCISANVCPGKGFVYAVGNAAAGQYLGKRILVKRDMTICEEE
;
A
#
# COMPACT_ATOMS: atom_id res chain seq x y z
N MET A 1 39.11 -44.52 -19.01
CA MET A 1 37.78 -45.14 -19.19
C MET A 1 36.79 -44.35 -18.35
N LYS A 2 35.84 -43.63 -18.97
CA LYS A 2 34.84 -42.83 -18.25
C LYS A 2 33.74 -43.78 -17.75
N LYS A 3 33.68 -44.00 -16.43
CA LYS A 3 32.57 -44.72 -15.78
C LYS A 3 31.32 -43.86 -15.95
N GLY A 4 30.40 -44.31 -16.80
CA GLY A 4 29.09 -43.69 -16.93
C GLY A 4 28.28 -43.93 -15.66
N PHE A 5 27.55 -42.91 -15.21
CA PHE A 5 26.58 -43.04 -14.13
C PHE A 5 25.62 -44.18 -14.43
N THR A 6 25.44 -45.06 -13.46
CA THR A 6 24.62 -46.25 -13.64
C THR A 6 23.13 -45.85 -13.67
N LEU A 7 22.33 -46.53 -14.49
CA LEU A 7 20.90 -46.24 -14.64
C LEU A 7 20.16 -46.32 -13.29
N MET A 8 20.58 -47.25 -12.42
CA MET A 8 20.05 -47.41 -11.05
C MET A 8 20.28 -46.17 -10.17
N GLU A 9 21.43 -45.53 -10.32
CA GLU A 9 21.79 -44.35 -9.54
C GLU A 9 20.93 -43.15 -9.92
N ILE A 10 20.70 -42.96 -11.23
CA ILE A 10 19.81 -41.90 -11.72
C ILE A 10 18.36 -42.17 -11.31
N LEU A 11 17.91 -43.43 -11.29
CA LEU A 11 16.54 -43.79 -10.90
C LEU A 11 16.28 -43.51 -9.42
N ALA A 12 17.20 -43.90 -8.53
CA ALA A 12 17.07 -43.64 -7.10
C ALA A 12 17.04 -42.13 -6.79
N VAL A 13 17.87 -41.34 -7.47
CA VAL A 13 17.90 -39.87 -7.30
C VAL A 13 16.58 -39.23 -7.74
N LEU A 14 16.01 -39.64 -8.87
CA LEU A 14 14.72 -39.13 -9.33
C LEU A 14 13.58 -39.49 -8.36
N LEU A 15 13.61 -40.68 -7.75
CA LEU A 15 12.63 -41.08 -6.75
C LEU A 15 12.71 -40.20 -5.51
N VAL A 16 13.92 -39.94 -5.00
CA VAL A 16 14.11 -39.06 -3.83
C VAL A 16 13.66 -37.62 -4.14
N ILE A 17 14.00 -37.07 -5.31
CA ILE A 17 13.57 -35.72 -5.72
C ILE A 17 12.04 -35.66 -5.83
N ALA A 18 11.37 -36.69 -6.36
CA ALA A 18 9.91 -36.72 -6.46
C ALA A 18 9.23 -36.71 -5.08
N VAL A 19 9.77 -37.45 -4.11
CA VAL A 19 9.25 -37.46 -2.73
C VAL A 19 9.42 -36.08 -2.09
N VAL A 20 10.61 -35.49 -2.17
CA VAL A 20 10.89 -34.15 -1.59
C VAL A 20 10.02 -33.06 -2.25
N ALA A 21 9.87 -33.09 -3.57
CA ALA A 21 9.06 -32.13 -4.30
C ALA A 21 7.57 -32.19 -3.90
N SER A 22 7.05 -33.39 -3.58
CA SER A 22 5.65 -33.57 -3.20
C SER A 22 5.27 -32.86 -1.89
N PHE A 23 6.19 -32.78 -0.92
CA PHE A 23 5.97 -32.07 0.35
C PHE A 23 6.21 -30.55 0.26
N ALA A 24 6.92 -30.08 -0.76
CA ALA A 24 7.31 -28.67 -0.88
C ALA A 24 6.22 -27.76 -1.50
N VAL A 25 5.33 -28.30 -2.34
CA VAL A 25 4.31 -27.52 -3.09
C VAL A 25 3.29 -26.75 -2.23
N PRO A 26 2.72 -27.29 -1.13
CA PRO A 26 1.62 -26.61 -0.42
C PRO A 26 2.05 -25.35 0.36
N ILE A 27 3.33 -25.21 0.74
CA ILE A 27 3.82 -24.13 1.62
C ILE A 27 3.85 -22.75 0.89
N ILE A 28 3.92 -22.74 -0.44
CA ILE A 28 4.23 -21.53 -1.20
C ILE A 28 3.03 -20.56 -1.31
N ARG A 29 1.79 -21.03 -1.14
CA ARG A 29 0.60 -20.19 -1.36
C ARG A 29 0.29 -19.26 -0.19
N SER A 30 0.43 -19.71 1.06
CA SER A 30 0.18 -18.88 2.25
C SER A 30 1.26 -17.84 2.53
N VAL A 31 2.52 -18.13 2.17
CA VAL A 31 3.61 -17.15 2.33
C VAL A 31 3.45 -15.98 1.37
N ARG A 32 3.00 -16.23 0.14
CA ARG A 32 2.75 -15.17 -0.84
C ARG A 32 1.65 -14.23 -0.37
N SER A 33 0.62 -14.74 0.31
CA SER A 33 -0.47 -13.90 0.76
C SER A 33 0.01 -12.92 1.84
N GLU A 34 0.70 -13.46 2.85
CA GLU A 34 1.29 -12.67 3.94
C GLU A 34 2.31 -11.62 3.44
N MET A 35 3.13 -11.99 2.45
CA MET A 35 4.09 -11.06 1.85
C MET A 35 3.45 -9.83 1.22
N ARG A 36 2.30 -9.95 0.53
CA ARG A 36 1.64 -8.74 -0.02
C ARG A 36 0.97 -7.91 1.06
N TYR A 37 0.49 -8.54 2.13
CA TYR A 37 -0.04 -7.82 3.29
C TYR A 37 1.05 -6.96 3.95
N GLN A 38 2.22 -7.54 4.25
CA GLN A 38 3.35 -6.81 4.82
C GLN A 38 3.86 -5.69 3.88
N ARG A 39 3.82 -5.92 2.56
CA ARG A 39 4.10 -4.85 1.59
C ARG A 39 3.05 -3.75 1.59
N ALA A 40 1.77 -4.08 1.68
CA ALA A 40 0.68 -3.10 1.77
C ALA A 40 0.77 -2.26 3.06
N LYS A 41 1.15 -2.87 4.18
CA LYS A 41 1.46 -2.17 5.43
C LYS A 41 2.58 -1.14 5.25
N THR A 42 3.69 -1.58 4.65
CA THR A 42 4.83 -0.69 4.35
C THR A 42 4.44 0.42 3.38
N ALA A 43 3.62 0.11 2.38
CA ALA A 43 3.11 1.07 1.42
C ALA A 43 2.19 2.13 2.07
N ALA A 44 1.29 1.72 2.98
CA ALA A 44 0.45 2.65 3.73
C ALA A 44 1.27 3.60 4.61
N LEU A 45 2.36 3.11 5.22
CA LEU A 45 3.31 3.94 5.96
C LEU A 45 4.02 4.96 5.06
N LYS A 46 4.46 4.54 3.86
CA LYS A 46 5.07 5.46 2.88
C LYS A 46 4.12 6.60 2.50
N ILE A 47 2.82 6.31 2.34
CA ILE A 47 1.81 7.35 2.08
C ILE A 47 1.70 8.32 3.25
N ALA A 48 1.65 7.81 4.49
CA ALA A 48 1.57 8.66 5.68
C ALA A 48 2.82 9.56 5.81
N GLU A 49 4.01 9.02 5.55
CA GLU A 49 5.26 9.79 5.54
C GLU A 49 5.27 10.86 4.44
N ALA A 50 4.86 10.50 3.22
CA ALA A 50 4.73 11.41 2.09
C ALA A 50 3.74 12.56 2.39
N MET A 51 2.57 12.24 2.94
CA MET A 51 1.58 13.25 3.35
C MET A 51 2.14 14.20 4.39
N ARG A 52 2.89 13.68 5.37
CA ARG A 52 3.50 14.48 6.42
C ARG A 52 4.58 15.41 5.85
N SER A 53 5.44 14.88 4.97
CA SER A 53 6.47 15.67 4.28
C SER A 53 5.83 16.79 3.43
N TYR A 54 4.79 16.45 2.66
CA TYR A 54 4.03 17.42 1.87
C TYR A 54 3.40 18.52 2.72
N TYR A 55 2.81 18.18 3.88
CA TYR A 55 2.23 19.16 4.80
C TYR A 55 3.28 20.17 5.34
N TYR A 56 4.50 19.70 5.64
CA TYR A 56 5.59 20.58 6.09
C TYR A 56 6.07 21.54 5.00
N ASN A 57 6.10 21.09 3.75
CA ASN A 57 6.55 21.91 2.63
C ASN A 57 5.46 22.90 2.23
N THR A 58 4.24 22.44 2.01
CA THR A 58 3.14 23.31 1.56
C THR A 58 2.59 24.25 2.62
N LYS A 59 3.02 24.11 3.89
CA LYS A 59 2.51 24.85 5.05
C LYS A 59 0.99 24.67 5.18
N GLY A 60 0.54 23.46 5.45
CA GLY A 60 -0.83 23.27 5.96
C GLY A 60 -1.86 22.69 4.99
N TYR A 61 -1.52 22.40 3.73
CA TYR A 61 -2.46 21.74 2.82
C TYR A 61 -2.66 20.28 3.23
N THR A 62 -3.92 19.84 3.21
CA THR A 62 -4.25 18.44 3.53
C THR A 62 -4.49 17.65 2.26
N ILE A 63 -4.15 16.36 2.33
CA ILE A 63 -4.32 15.41 1.23
C ILE A 63 -5.55 14.55 1.52
N THR A 64 -6.39 14.34 0.52
CA THR A 64 -7.57 13.46 0.56
C THR A 64 -7.69 12.70 -0.76
N GLY A 65 -8.43 11.60 -0.74
CA GLY A 65 -8.73 10.82 -1.93
C GLY A 65 -8.23 9.40 -1.82
N SER A 66 -8.56 8.60 -2.83
CA SER A 66 -8.29 7.16 -2.83
C SER A 66 -7.74 6.72 -4.17
N PHE A 67 -6.87 5.72 -4.15
CA PHE A 67 -6.37 5.04 -5.34
C PHE A 67 -6.24 3.54 -5.07
N GLY A 68 -6.43 2.73 -6.11
CA GLY A 68 -6.19 1.29 -6.07
C GLY A 68 -4.75 0.97 -6.42
N GLY A 69 -4.05 0.27 -5.55
CA GLY A 69 -2.94 -0.59 -5.97
C GLY A 69 -3.51 -1.71 -6.85
N GLY A 70 -2.90 -1.95 -8.00
CA GLY A 70 -3.42 -2.93 -8.94
C GLY A 70 -3.49 -4.34 -8.35
N SER A 71 -4.62 -5.02 -8.56
CA SER A 71 -4.85 -6.38 -8.06
C SER A 71 -4.93 -7.46 -9.14
N ASP A 72 -5.13 -7.13 -10.42
CA ASP A 72 -5.30 -8.07 -11.54
C ASP A 72 -4.77 -7.49 -12.87
N GLU A 73 -4.73 -8.30 -13.94
CA GLU A 73 -4.18 -7.98 -15.29
C GLU A 73 -4.70 -6.67 -15.92
N LYS A 74 -5.82 -6.13 -15.41
CA LYS A 74 -6.27 -4.76 -15.68
C LYS A 74 -5.74 -3.80 -14.61
N GLY A 75 -4.41 -3.77 -14.47
CA GLY A 75 -3.67 -3.10 -13.40
C GLY A 75 -4.36 -1.85 -12.89
N GLY A 76 -4.73 -1.87 -11.61
CA GLY A 76 -5.36 -0.74 -10.93
C GLY A 76 -4.60 0.55 -11.23
N ASP A 77 -5.40 1.57 -11.51
CA ASP A 77 -4.98 2.86 -12.01
C ASP A 77 -4.25 3.70 -10.94
N VAL A 78 -3.19 3.16 -10.32
CA VAL A 78 -2.16 4.00 -9.69
C VAL A 78 -1.70 5.07 -10.70
N ALA A 79 -1.86 4.77 -12.01
CA ALA A 79 -1.44 5.55 -13.15
C ALA A 79 -2.49 6.36 -13.95
N GLN A 80 -3.81 6.20 -13.77
CA GLN A 80 -4.78 6.97 -14.59
C GLN A 80 -5.33 8.24 -13.94
N THR A 81 -4.97 8.55 -12.68
CA THR A 81 -5.42 9.77 -12.00
C THR A 81 -4.33 10.86 -11.94
N TYR A 82 -3.47 10.96 -12.96
CA TYR A 82 -2.45 12.02 -13.04
C TYR A 82 -2.94 13.35 -13.66
N ALA A 83 -4.21 13.44 -14.05
CA ALA A 83 -4.58 14.44 -15.05
C ALA A 83 -4.86 15.87 -14.55
N LEU A 84 -4.94 16.18 -13.24
CA LEU A 84 -5.53 17.47 -12.83
C LEU A 84 -4.90 18.20 -11.63
N ALA A 85 -3.87 17.64 -10.97
CA ALA A 85 -3.33 18.25 -9.76
C ALA A 85 -1.87 18.68 -9.95
N ALA A 86 -1.64 19.97 -10.17
CA ALA A 86 -0.28 20.52 -10.18
C ALA A 86 0.34 20.41 -8.78
N CYS A 87 1.66 20.39 -8.72
CA CYS A 87 2.34 20.56 -7.44
C CYS A 87 2.00 21.90 -6.84
N VAL A 88 1.61 21.86 -5.57
CA VAL A 88 1.38 23.07 -4.79
C VAL A 88 2.69 23.40 -4.09
N ASP A 89 3.15 24.62 -4.31
CA ASP A 89 4.33 25.16 -3.64
C ASP A 89 4.00 25.58 -2.20
N GLU A 90 5.02 26.00 -1.44
CA GLU A 90 4.81 26.56 -0.10
C GLU A 90 3.81 27.72 -0.14
N ALA A 91 2.93 27.82 0.87
CA ALA A 91 2.01 28.94 0.98
C ALA A 91 2.78 30.27 0.90
N SER A 92 2.36 31.18 0.01
CA SER A 92 3.04 32.47 -0.23
C SER A 92 3.20 33.35 1.02
N SER A 93 2.38 33.11 2.04
CA SER A 93 2.43 33.80 3.32
C SER A 93 3.47 33.25 4.30
N GLY A 94 4.04 32.07 4.04
CA GLY A 94 4.92 31.34 4.98
C GLY A 94 4.22 30.83 6.25
N VAL A 95 2.94 31.16 6.44
CA VAL A 95 2.11 30.72 7.56
C VAL A 95 1.28 29.51 7.12
N PRO A 96 1.12 28.47 7.97
CA PRO A 96 0.30 27.33 7.65
C PRO A 96 -1.16 27.74 7.37
N ALA A 97 -1.77 27.20 6.31
CA ALA A 97 -3.19 27.41 6.01
C ALA A 97 -4.10 27.04 7.19
N SER A 98 -3.69 26.06 7.99
CA SER A 98 -4.39 25.65 9.21
C SER A 98 -4.33 26.69 10.35
N GLU A 99 -3.31 27.54 10.40
CA GLU A 99 -3.15 28.57 11.46
C GLU A 99 -3.90 29.86 11.14
N ARG A 100 -4.29 30.06 9.88
CA ARG A 100 -4.99 31.27 9.43
C ARG A 100 -6.48 31.29 9.72
N GLY A 101 -7.02 30.24 10.37
CA GLY A 101 -8.46 30.05 10.53
C GLY A 101 -9.20 29.85 9.20
N GLU A 102 -8.46 29.63 8.11
CA GLU A 102 -8.99 29.36 6.78
C GLU A 102 -9.43 27.90 6.69
N THR A 103 -10.46 27.61 5.88
CA THR A 103 -10.78 26.24 5.53
C THR A 103 -9.57 25.63 4.84
N ILE A 104 -9.01 24.56 5.41
CA ILE A 104 -7.81 23.91 4.88
C ILE A 104 -8.03 23.57 3.41
N ALA A 105 -7.22 24.12 2.51
CA ALA A 105 -7.27 23.78 1.09
C ALA A 105 -6.93 22.29 0.94
N GLN A 106 -7.94 21.50 0.56
CA GLN A 106 -7.81 20.06 0.37
C GLN A 106 -7.30 19.76 -1.03
N THR A 107 -6.33 18.86 -1.12
CA THR A 107 -5.70 18.43 -2.37
C THR A 107 -5.88 16.93 -2.55
N SER A 108 -5.90 16.47 -3.80
CA SER A 108 -6.06 15.03 -4.07
C SER A 108 -4.76 14.27 -3.79
N ILE A 109 -4.88 12.99 -3.41
CA ILE A 109 -3.74 12.08 -3.21
C ILE A 109 -2.82 11.97 -4.44
N SER A 110 -3.35 12.26 -5.62
CA SER A 110 -2.59 12.38 -6.87
C SER A 110 -1.43 13.38 -6.79
N VAL A 111 -1.54 14.44 -5.98
CA VAL A 111 -0.47 15.45 -5.82
C VAL A 111 0.81 14.81 -5.28
N LEU A 112 0.72 13.83 -4.40
CA LEU A 112 1.91 13.16 -3.84
C LEU A 112 2.71 12.43 -4.92
N PHE A 113 2.02 11.88 -5.92
CA PHE A 113 2.66 11.24 -7.07
C PHE A 113 3.25 12.28 -8.03
N ASN A 114 2.50 13.35 -8.30
CA ASN A 114 2.95 14.41 -9.21
C ASN A 114 4.14 15.19 -8.65
N CYS A 115 4.25 15.31 -7.33
CA CYS A 115 5.36 15.98 -6.66
C CYS A 115 6.46 15.03 -6.20
N HIS A 116 6.47 13.80 -6.72
CA HIS A 116 7.51 12.81 -6.47
C HIS A 116 7.72 12.44 -4.99
N TYR A 117 6.74 12.68 -4.11
CA TYR A 117 6.77 12.13 -2.75
C TYR A 117 6.43 10.64 -2.73
N LEU A 118 5.69 10.16 -3.73
CA LEU A 118 5.33 8.75 -3.90
C LEU A 118 5.69 8.25 -5.30
N ASP A 119 6.27 7.04 -5.34
CA ASP A 119 6.53 6.33 -6.57
C ASP A 119 5.38 5.36 -6.90
N PRO A 120 4.71 5.49 -8.06
CA PRO A 120 3.61 4.60 -8.45
C PRO A 120 3.98 3.11 -8.46
N LYS A 121 5.26 2.81 -8.69
CA LYS A 121 5.81 1.45 -8.76
C LYS A 121 5.67 0.70 -7.43
N ASP A 122 5.70 1.42 -6.31
CA ASP A 122 5.57 0.82 -4.97
C ASP A 122 4.18 0.25 -4.71
N PHE A 123 3.17 0.68 -5.49
CA PHE A 123 1.76 0.36 -5.24
C PHE A 123 1.11 -0.49 -6.32
N ARG A 124 1.67 -0.53 -7.54
CA ARG A 124 1.05 -1.13 -8.72
C ARG A 124 0.69 -2.62 -8.56
N ASP A 125 1.46 -3.37 -7.76
CA ASP A 125 1.31 -4.82 -7.62
C ASP A 125 0.63 -5.23 -6.28
N LEU A 126 0.05 -4.26 -5.57
CA LEU A 126 -0.59 -4.47 -4.26
C LEU A 126 -2.11 -4.55 -4.41
N PRO A 127 -2.78 -5.64 -4.00
CA PRO A 127 -4.21 -5.78 -4.15
C PRO A 127 -5.01 -5.02 -3.08
N TYR A 128 -4.68 -3.74 -2.90
CA TYR A 128 -5.20 -2.88 -1.84
C TYR A 128 -5.66 -1.54 -2.43
N THR A 129 -6.79 -1.06 -1.96
CA THR A 129 -7.20 0.33 -2.17
C THR A 129 -6.73 1.16 -0.99
N PHE A 130 -5.98 2.23 -1.26
CA PHE A 130 -5.44 3.16 -0.28
C PHE A 130 -6.24 4.45 -0.30
N THR A 131 -6.48 5.02 0.87
CA THR A 131 -7.25 6.25 1.06
C THR A 131 -6.49 7.17 2.00
N ALA A 132 -6.22 8.39 1.56
CA ALA A 132 -5.71 9.47 2.40
C ALA A 132 -6.87 10.18 3.08
N CYS A 133 -6.67 10.48 4.35
CA CYS A 133 -7.70 10.97 5.24
C CYS A 133 -7.32 12.37 5.72
N ASN A 134 -8.32 13.23 5.87
CA ASN A 134 -8.15 14.50 6.56
C ASN A 134 -9.08 14.57 7.77
N ASP A 135 -8.87 15.59 8.60
CA ASP A 135 -9.56 15.74 9.87
C ASP A 135 -11.07 15.98 9.73
N SER A 136 -11.50 16.43 8.56
CA SER A 136 -12.87 16.78 8.22
C SER A 136 -13.66 15.63 7.58
N LEU A 137 -12.99 14.64 6.99
CA LEU A 137 -13.63 13.50 6.34
C LEU A 137 -13.68 12.32 7.32
N ASP A 138 -14.87 12.04 7.85
CA ASP A 138 -15.17 10.91 8.74
C ASP A 138 -15.08 9.53 8.04
N ASN A 139 -14.55 9.46 6.82
CA ASN A 139 -14.47 8.25 5.99
C ASN A 139 -13.27 7.34 6.33
N CYS A 140 -12.35 7.80 7.20
CA CYS A 140 -11.28 6.98 7.76
C CYS A 140 -11.48 6.70 9.25
N ILE A 141 -12.73 6.44 9.61
CA ILE A 141 -13.11 5.95 10.92
C ILE A 141 -13.38 4.46 10.79
N SER A 142 -12.60 3.65 11.48
CA SER A 142 -12.90 2.23 11.67
C SER A 142 -13.05 1.97 13.16
N ALA A 143 -14.24 2.27 13.70
CA ALA A 143 -14.55 2.05 15.11
C ALA A 143 -14.22 0.62 15.59
N ASN A 144 -14.24 -0.36 14.68
CA ASN A 144 -14.02 -1.78 14.97
C ASN A 144 -12.56 -2.26 14.78
N VAL A 145 -11.70 -1.50 14.10
CA VAL A 145 -10.28 -1.89 13.84
C VAL A 145 -9.33 -1.09 14.71
N CYS A 146 -9.66 0.18 14.98
CA CYS A 146 -8.94 1.00 15.94
C CYS A 146 -9.77 2.19 16.39
N PRO A 147 -9.85 2.49 17.70
CA PRO A 147 -10.48 3.72 18.17
C PRO A 147 -9.67 4.93 17.67
N GLY A 148 -10.36 5.88 17.02
CA GLY A 148 -9.82 7.16 16.56
C GLY A 148 -9.88 7.38 15.04
N LYS A 149 -9.40 8.54 14.60
CA LYS A 149 -9.30 8.92 13.18
C LYS A 149 -7.98 8.41 12.58
N GLY A 150 -8.06 7.76 11.42
CA GLY A 150 -6.88 7.39 10.63
C GLY A 150 -6.36 8.55 9.79
N PHE A 151 -5.06 8.52 9.50
CA PHE A 151 -4.40 9.42 8.55
C PHE A 151 -4.31 8.79 7.14
N VAL A 152 -4.05 7.49 7.09
CA VAL A 152 -4.14 6.65 5.89
C VAL A 152 -4.91 5.39 6.22
N TYR A 153 -5.72 4.93 5.29
CA TYR A 153 -6.54 3.73 5.42
C TYR A 153 -6.42 2.87 4.17
N ALA A 154 -6.20 1.57 4.33
CA ALA A 154 -6.07 0.63 3.22
C ALA A 154 -6.98 -0.60 3.41
N VAL A 155 -7.59 -1.05 2.31
CA VAL A 155 -8.51 -2.19 2.29
C VAL A 155 -8.12 -3.15 1.17
N GLY A 156 -8.02 -4.44 1.48
CA GLY A 156 -7.82 -5.46 0.46
C GLY A 156 -9.01 -5.57 -0.49
N ASN A 157 -8.75 -5.66 -1.80
CA ASN A 157 -9.78 -5.70 -2.82
C ASN A 157 -10.50 -7.06 -2.88
N ALA A 158 -11.80 -7.04 -3.20
CA ALA A 158 -12.66 -8.22 -3.19
C ALA A 158 -12.25 -9.33 -4.17
N ALA A 159 -11.66 -8.94 -5.31
CA ALA A 159 -11.22 -9.87 -6.34
C ALA A 159 -10.07 -10.79 -5.87
N ALA A 160 -9.34 -10.41 -4.82
CA ALA A 160 -8.13 -11.11 -4.41
C ALA A 160 -8.36 -12.26 -3.40
N GLY A 161 -9.63 -12.62 -3.10
CA GLY A 161 -10.10 -13.86 -2.45
C GLY A 161 -9.61 -14.18 -1.02
N GLN A 162 -8.44 -13.66 -0.62
CA GLN A 162 -7.75 -13.90 0.64
C GLN A 162 -7.47 -12.61 1.43
N TYR A 163 -7.56 -11.45 0.79
CA TYR A 163 -7.38 -10.12 1.42
C TYR A 163 -8.69 -9.40 1.69
N LEU A 164 -9.81 -9.99 1.30
CA LEU A 164 -11.16 -9.50 1.56
C LEU A 164 -11.31 -9.20 3.06
N GLY A 165 -11.52 -7.94 3.39
CA GLY A 165 -11.74 -7.51 4.77
C GLY A 165 -10.50 -7.26 5.62
N LYS A 166 -9.26 -7.54 5.16
CA LYS A 166 -8.07 -7.10 5.92
C LYS A 166 -7.88 -5.59 5.77
N ARG A 167 -8.10 -4.86 6.86
CA ARG A 167 -7.99 -3.40 6.94
C ARG A 167 -6.68 -3.00 7.62
N ILE A 168 -6.02 -1.97 7.07
CA ILE A 168 -4.83 -1.35 7.64
C ILE A 168 -5.14 0.12 7.85
N LEU A 169 -4.91 0.62 9.05
CA LEU A 169 -5.08 2.02 9.40
C LEU A 169 -3.78 2.56 9.98
N VAL A 170 -3.29 3.66 9.43
CA VAL A 170 -2.12 4.39 9.93
C VAL A 170 -2.61 5.68 10.55
N LYS A 171 -2.30 5.89 11.83
CA LYS A 171 -2.64 7.11 12.57
C LYS A 171 -1.60 8.21 12.29
N ARG A 172 -1.91 9.46 12.69
CA ARG A 172 -1.00 10.62 12.47
C ARG A 172 0.32 10.55 13.25
N ASP A 173 0.34 9.80 14.35
CA ASP A 173 1.54 9.45 15.11
C ASP A 173 2.36 8.31 14.45
N MET A 174 1.99 7.88 13.24
CA MET A 174 2.57 6.75 12.51
C MET A 174 2.32 5.38 13.13
N THR A 175 1.43 5.30 14.14
CA THR A 175 1.01 4.02 14.71
C THR A 175 0.14 3.26 13.71
N ILE A 176 0.42 1.97 13.54
CA ILE A 176 -0.34 1.09 12.64
C ILE A 176 -1.35 0.29 13.45
N CYS A 177 -2.56 0.21 12.92
CA CYS A 177 -3.68 -0.57 13.41
C CYS A 177 -4.11 -1.55 12.33
N GLU A 178 -4.30 -2.80 12.70
CA GLU A 178 -4.60 -3.90 11.79
C GLU A 178 -5.82 -4.66 12.31
N GLU A 179 -6.68 -5.11 11.39
CA GLU A 179 -7.76 -6.03 11.74
C GLU A 179 -7.18 -7.46 11.78
N GLU A 180 -7.38 -8.17 12.90
CA GLU A 180 -6.93 -9.55 13.10
C GLU A 180 -7.63 -10.55 12.18
#